data_AF-A0A164IJ15-F1
#
_entry.id   AF-A0A164IJ15-F1
#
_cell.length_a   1.000
_cell.length_b   1.000
_cell.length_c   1.000
_cell.angle_alpha   90.00
_cell.angle_beta   90.00
_cell.angle_gamma   90.00
#
_symmetry.space_group_name_H-M   'P 1'
#
loop_
_entity.id
_entity.type
_entity.pdbx_description
1 polymer ?
#
loop_
_entity_poly.entity_id
_entity_poly.type
_entity_poly.pdbx_seq_one_letter_code
_entity_poly.pdbx_strand_id
1 'polypeptide(L)'
;DIKGTEKWRAPESLKLLENAQEEDEPRGTVQSDVFVLCLVFGYLLLKGDHLYGSKGDNVEKNIKKGNPVNMQKINGKLREVYEDYLLTKMLEDDPGKRMTSAQVVNQLKDIKNKIDGKEKELLELCYHDSLFDLTEKILKLIQFGINVNAKDNGGRNALHLL
;
A
#
# COMPACT_ATOMS: atom_id res chain seq x y z
N ASP A 1 24.84 -6.74 11.60
CA ASP A 1 23.43 -6.90 11.17
C ASP A 1 22.60 -5.67 11.44
N ILE A 2 21.85 -5.21 10.43
CA ILE A 2 20.85 -4.15 10.59
C ILE A 2 19.64 -4.80 11.26
N LYS A 3 19.53 -4.68 12.58
CA LYS A 3 18.41 -5.22 13.35
C LYS A 3 17.14 -4.43 13.03
N GLY A 4 16.09 -5.12 12.59
CA GLY A 4 14.76 -4.52 12.47
C GLY A 4 14.19 -4.21 13.85
N THR A 5 13.83 -2.94 14.10
CA THR A 5 13.06 -2.54 15.28
C THR A 5 11.75 -3.33 15.35
N GLU A 6 11.33 -3.77 16.54
CA GLU A 6 10.19 -4.69 16.77
C GLU A 6 8.90 -4.29 16.04
N LYS A 7 8.59 -3.00 15.99
CA LYS A 7 7.55 -2.36 15.17
C LYS A 7 7.52 -2.76 13.67
N TRP A 8 8.58 -3.34 13.12
CA TRP A 8 8.68 -3.82 11.74
C TRP A 8 8.84 -5.34 11.64
N ARG A 9 8.24 -6.08 12.58
CA ARG A 9 8.23 -7.54 12.58
C ARG A 9 6.83 -8.08 12.34
N ALA A 10 6.78 -9.25 11.70
CA ALA A 10 5.55 -10.01 11.55
C ALA A 10 5.07 -10.56 12.92
N PRO A 11 3.77 -10.82 13.10
CA PRO A 11 3.22 -11.24 14.38
C PRO A 11 3.82 -12.56 14.88
N GLU A 12 4.10 -13.51 13.99
CA GLU A 12 4.77 -14.77 14.34
C GLU A 12 6.20 -14.54 14.87
N SER A 13 6.94 -13.59 14.29
CA SER A 13 8.30 -13.24 14.76
C SER A 13 8.26 -12.58 16.13
N LEU A 14 7.26 -11.74 16.40
CA LEU A 14 7.06 -11.11 17.71
C LEU A 14 6.70 -12.13 18.79
N LYS A 15 5.82 -13.10 18.47
CA LYS A 15 5.44 -14.19 19.39
C LYS A 15 6.64 -15.08 19.73
N LEU A 16 7.54 -15.33 18.78
CA LEU A 16 8.75 -16.13 19.02
C LEU A 16 9.75 -15.41 19.92
N LEU A 17 9.96 -14.10 19.75
CA LEU A 17 10.85 -13.30 20.61
C LEU A 17 10.43 -13.29 22.08
N GLU A 18 9.13 -13.23 22.35
CA GLU A 18 8.61 -13.29 23.73
C GLU A 18 8.95 -14.61 24.44
N ASN A 19 9.14 -15.68 23.66
CA ASN A 19 9.38 -17.03 24.16
C ASN A 19 10.84 -17.48 24.03
N ALA A 20 11.71 -16.68 23.38
CA ALA A 20 13.11 -17.01 23.13
C ALA A 20 14.00 -16.60 24.31
N GLN A 21 15.02 -17.41 24.62
CA GLN A 21 16.17 -16.94 25.40
C GLN A 21 17.03 -16.02 24.50
N GLU A 22 17.66 -15.00 25.08
CA GLU A 22 18.27 -13.83 24.38
C GLU A 22 19.23 -14.15 23.21
N GLU A 23 19.68 -15.39 23.06
CA GLU A 23 20.64 -15.83 22.04
C GLU A 23 20.04 -16.47 20.77
N ASP A 24 18.74 -16.84 20.76
CA ASP A 24 18.09 -17.50 19.61
C ASP A 24 17.05 -16.58 18.94
N GLU A 25 17.54 -15.62 18.15
CA GLU A 25 16.65 -14.73 17.40
C GLU A 25 15.98 -15.46 16.22
N PRO A 26 14.65 -15.45 16.12
CA PRO A 26 13.95 -16.20 15.09
C PRO A 26 14.28 -15.67 13.69
N ARG A 27 14.74 -16.58 12.82
CA ARG A 27 15.06 -16.26 11.41
C ARG A 27 13.81 -15.83 10.65
N GLY A 28 13.95 -14.77 9.84
CA GLY A 28 12.90 -14.34 8.91
C GLY A 28 12.54 -15.41 7.88
N THR A 29 11.27 -15.43 7.48
CA THR A 29 10.73 -16.28 6.43
C THR A 29 10.22 -15.43 5.27
N VAL A 30 10.00 -16.04 4.10
CA VAL A 30 9.34 -15.36 2.97
C VAL A 30 8.00 -14.74 3.39
N GLN A 31 7.27 -15.40 4.29
CA GLN A 31 5.98 -14.90 4.75
C GLN A 31 6.13 -13.69 5.69
N SER A 32 7.13 -13.68 6.58
CA SER A 32 7.40 -12.50 7.39
C SER A 32 7.84 -11.33 6.52
N ASP A 33 8.62 -11.57 5.46
CA ASP A 33 9.02 -10.54 4.51
C ASP A 33 7.83 -9.94 3.76
N VAL A 34 6.84 -10.75 3.37
CA VAL A 34 5.59 -10.25 2.77
C VAL A 34 4.84 -9.33 3.74
N PHE A 35 4.73 -9.71 5.00
CA PHE A 35 4.07 -8.87 6.01
C PHE A 35 4.81 -7.54 6.18
N VAL A 36 6.13 -7.59 6.35
CA VAL A 36 6.97 -6.39 6.54
C VAL A 36 6.96 -5.50 5.30
N LEU A 37 6.94 -6.08 4.10
CA LEU A 37 6.76 -5.32 2.85
C LEU A 37 5.44 -4.53 2.86
N CYS A 38 4.37 -5.11 3.39
CA CYS A 38 3.10 -4.40 3.53
C CYS A 38 3.20 -3.24 4.54
N LEU A 39 3.93 -3.40 5.64
CA LEU A 39 4.20 -2.31 6.58
C LEU A 39 4.90 -1.14 5.89
N VAL A 40 5.94 -1.42 5.11
CA VAL A 40 6.69 -0.40 4.36
C VAL A 40 5.79 0.28 3.32
N PHE A 41 5.00 -0.51 2.61
CA PHE A 41 4.08 0.03 1.61
C PHE A 41 3.01 0.92 2.24
N GLY A 42 2.41 0.48 3.34
CA GLY A 42 1.46 1.28 4.12
C GLY A 42 2.07 2.57 4.68
N TYR A 43 3.32 2.54 5.13
CA TYR A 43 4.05 3.73 5.57
C TYR A 43 4.18 4.79 4.48
N LEU A 44 4.40 4.37 3.23
CA LEU A 44 4.42 5.28 2.08
C LEU A 44 3.02 5.86 1.80
N LEU A 45 1.97 5.03 1.81
CA LEU A 45 0.59 5.47 1.60
C LEU A 45 0.11 6.43 2.70
N LEU A 46 0.60 6.24 3.92
CA LEU A 46 0.30 7.06 5.09
C LEU A 46 1.26 8.25 5.27
N LYS A 47 2.16 8.50 4.32
CA LYS A 47 3.10 9.64 4.33
C LYS A 47 3.94 9.71 5.61
N GLY A 48 4.35 8.56 6.14
CA GLY A 48 5.26 8.46 7.27
C GLY A 48 4.65 7.93 8.58
N ASP A 49 3.35 7.68 8.63
CA ASP A 49 2.72 6.98 9.75
C ASP A 49 2.78 5.46 9.56
N HIS A 50 2.94 4.69 10.65
CA HIS A 50 2.95 3.24 10.60
C HIS A 50 1.50 2.69 10.54
N LEU A 51 1.26 1.58 9.83
CA LEU A 51 -0.09 0.99 9.69
C LEU A 51 -0.76 0.67 11.04
N TYR A 52 0.05 0.25 12.01
CA TYR A 52 -0.38 -0.18 13.33
C TYR A 52 -0.21 0.88 14.44
N GLY A 53 0.12 2.13 14.09
CA GLY A 53 0.19 3.21 15.08
C GLY A 53 1.00 4.42 14.61
N SER A 54 0.92 5.50 15.38
CA SER A 54 1.70 6.72 15.20
C SER A 54 2.74 6.87 16.33
N LYS A 55 3.47 7.99 16.35
CA LYS A 55 4.49 8.25 17.38
C LYS A 55 3.86 8.20 18.79
N GLY A 56 4.38 7.31 19.64
CA GLY A 56 3.91 7.12 21.02
C GLY A 56 2.95 5.94 21.20
N ASP A 57 2.42 5.37 20.10
CA ASP A 57 1.60 4.17 20.18
C ASP A 57 2.46 2.91 20.41
N ASN A 58 1.85 1.92 21.05
CA ASN A 58 2.44 0.58 21.16
C ASN A 58 2.10 -0.22 19.89
N VAL A 59 2.93 -0.02 18.86
CA VAL A 59 2.78 -0.63 17.53
C VAL A 59 2.81 -2.15 17.61
N GLU A 60 3.72 -2.71 18.41
CA GLU A 60 3.91 -4.16 18.55
C GLU A 60 2.66 -4.84 19.11
N LYS A 61 1.99 -4.21 20.09
CA LYS A 61 0.72 -4.70 20.65
C LYS A 61 -0.39 -4.69 19.60
N ASN A 62 -0.44 -3.69 18.73
CA ASN A 62 -1.44 -3.62 17.67
C ASN A 62 -1.18 -4.66 16.57
N ILE A 63 0.09 -4.91 16.22
CA ILE A 63 0.49 -5.99 15.30
C ILE A 63 0.03 -7.35 15.86
N LYS A 64 0.34 -7.66 17.13
CA LYS A 64 -0.07 -8.91 17.78
C LYS A 64 -1.58 -9.10 17.84
N LYS A 65 -2.35 -8.01 17.86
CA LYS A 65 -3.82 -8.04 17.83
C LYS A 65 -4.40 -8.09 16.41
N GLY A 66 -3.58 -8.01 15.37
CA GLY A 66 -4.05 -7.90 13.99
C GLY A 66 -4.86 -6.63 13.72
N ASN A 67 -4.58 -5.53 14.44
CA ASN A 67 -5.37 -4.30 14.37
C ASN A 67 -4.61 -3.12 13.72
N PRO A 68 -4.64 -2.97 12.38
CA PRO A 68 -3.97 -1.88 11.68
C PRO A 68 -4.75 -0.56 11.83
N VAL A 69 -4.63 0.09 12.99
CA VAL A 69 -5.41 1.29 13.39
C VAL A 69 -5.35 2.46 12.40
N ASN A 70 -4.27 2.58 11.63
CA ASN A 70 -4.10 3.66 10.66
C ASN A 70 -4.57 3.29 9.25
N MET A 71 -5.03 2.06 8.99
CA MET A 71 -5.53 1.65 7.66
C MET A 71 -6.60 2.61 7.12
N GLN A 72 -7.49 3.06 8.00
CA GLN A 72 -8.59 3.96 7.64
C GLN A 72 -8.12 5.37 7.25
N LYS A 73 -6.89 5.76 7.61
CA LYS A 73 -6.30 7.06 7.24
C LYS A 73 -5.75 7.09 5.80
N ILE A 74 -5.61 5.93 5.15
CA ILE A 74 -5.27 5.86 3.72
C ILE A 74 -6.40 6.55 2.95
N ASN A 75 -6.04 7.39 1.95
CA ASN A 75 -7.01 8.05 1.08
C ASN A 75 -8.05 7.03 0.58
N GLY A 76 -9.35 7.34 0.72
CA GLY A 76 -10.43 6.38 0.45
C GLY A 76 -10.36 5.73 -0.94
N LYS A 77 -10.03 6.48 -1.99
CA LYS A 77 -9.91 5.94 -3.36
C LYS A 77 -8.68 5.08 -3.56
N LEU A 78 -7.54 5.46 -2.98
CA LEU A 78 -6.38 4.56 -2.93
C LEU A 78 -6.71 3.30 -2.14
N ARG A 79 -7.39 3.45 -1.01
CA ARG A 79 -7.77 2.34 -0.14
C ARG A 79 -8.70 1.36 -0.87
N GLU A 80 -9.71 1.83 -1.61
CA GLU A 80 -10.55 1.01 -2.50
C GLU A 80 -9.73 0.17 -3.51
N VAL A 81 -8.58 0.68 -3.95
CA VAL A 81 -7.70 -0.02 -4.92
C VAL A 81 -6.80 -1.06 -4.24
N TYR A 82 -6.30 -0.78 -3.04
CA TYR A 82 -5.26 -1.58 -2.38
C TYR A 82 -5.76 -2.47 -1.23
N GLU A 83 -6.85 -2.15 -0.53
CA GLU A 83 -7.21 -2.75 0.77
C GLU A 83 -7.59 -4.24 0.68
N ASP A 84 -8.70 -4.56 0.00
CA ASP A 84 -9.33 -5.89 0.10
C ASP A 84 -8.52 -7.04 -0.49
N TYR A 85 -7.71 -6.78 -1.52
CA TYR A 85 -7.00 -7.83 -2.24
C TYR A 85 -5.48 -7.81 -2.06
N LEU A 86 -4.90 -6.69 -1.60
CA LEU A 86 -3.46 -6.59 -1.38
C LEU A 86 -3.14 -6.42 0.11
N LEU A 87 -3.52 -5.29 0.72
CA LEU A 87 -3.08 -4.95 2.07
C LEU A 87 -3.56 -5.98 3.10
N THR A 88 -4.85 -6.29 3.11
CA THR A 88 -5.44 -7.25 4.07
C THR A 88 -4.82 -8.65 3.92
N LYS A 89 -4.53 -9.09 2.69
CA LYS A 89 -3.98 -10.41 2.41
C LYS A 89 -2.48 -10.54 2.71
N MET A 90 -1.73 -9.45 2.62
CA MET A 90 -0.34 -9.39 3.07
C MET A 90 -0.23 -9.28 4.59
N LEU A 91 -1.24 -8.70 5.27
CA LEU A 91 -1.29 -8.53 6.73
C LEU A 91 -1.97 -9.67 7.49
N GLU A 92 -2.28 -10.78 6.82
CA GLU A 92 -2.85 -11.98 7.45
C GLU A 92 -1.94 -12.48 8.60
N ASP A 93 -2.54 -12.75 9.78
CA ASP A 93 -1.79 -13.13 10.99
C ASP A 93 -1.21 -14.54 10.84
N ASP A 94 -1.96 -15.44 10.20
CA ASP A 94 -1.53 -16.81 9.89
C ASP A 94 -0.61 -16.81 8.65
N PRO A 95 0.71 -17.05 8.79
CA PRO A 95 1.64 -17.04 7.67
C PRO A 95 1.32 -18.11 6.61
N GLY A 96 0.58 -19.17 6.95
CA GLY A 96 0.13 -20.19 6.00
C GLY A 96 -1.04 -19.73 5.12
N LYS A 97 -1.79 -18.71 5.54
CA LYS A 97 -2.91 -18.11 4.79
C LYS A 97 -2.54 -16.78 4.12
N ARG A 98 -1.42 -16.20 4.54
CA ARG A 98 -0.88 -14.96 3.98
C ARG A 98 -0.53 -15.13 2.50
N MET A 99 -0.85 -14.10 1.74
CA MET A 99 -0.59 -14.08 0.30
C MET A 99 0.91 -14.28 0.01
N THR A 100 1.22 -15.06 -1.02
CA THR A 100 2.61 -15.26 -1.46
C THR A 100 3.16 -14.05 -2.21
N SER A 101 4.49 -13.91 -2.27
CA SER A 101 5.15 -12.87 -3.08
C SER A 101 4.75 -12.89 -4.56
N ALA A 102 4.51 -14.07 -5.14
CA ALA A 102 4.03 -14.19 -6.52
C ALA A 102 2.62 -13.62 -6.70
N GLN A 103 1.72 -13.90 -5.75
CA GLN A 103 0.38 -13.32 -5.75
C GLN A 103 0.41 -11.80 -5.53
N VAL A 104 1.29 -11.30 -4.64
CA VAL A 104 1.53 -9.85 -4.47
C VAL A 104 1.89 -9.19 -5.79
N VAL A 105 2.83 -9.76 -6.55
CA VAL A 105 3.23 -9.24 -7.87
C VAL A 105 2.07 -9.24 -8.86
N ASN A 106 1.26 -10.30 -8.88
CA ASN A 106 0.10 -10.37 -9.77
C ASN A 106 -0.94 -9.29 -9.42
N GLN A 107 -1.26 -9.12 -8.13
CA GLN A 107 -2.17 -8.07 -7.67
C GLN A 107 -1.65 -6.67 -8.01
N LEU A 108 -0.35 -6.42 -7.84
CA LEU A 108 0.27 -5.14 -8.20
C LEU A 108 0.20 -4.85 -9.71
N LYS A 109 0.30 -5.87 -10.56
CA LYS A 109 0.10 -5.71 -12.02
C LYS A 109 -1.34 -5.32 -12.34
N ASP A 110 -2.32 -5.97 -11.71
CA ASP A 110 -3.73 -5.67 -11.92
C ASP A 110 -4.07 -4.24 -11.45
N ILE A 111 -3.53 -3.84 -10.30
CA ILE A 111 -3.68 -2.48 -9.78
C ILE A 111 -3.04 -1.47 -10.72
N LYS A 112 -1.82 -1.74 -11.21
CA LYS A 112 -1.14 -0.88 -12.19
C LYS A 112 -2.01 -0.67 -13.42
N ASN A 113 -2.57 -1.73 -13.99
CA ASN A 113 -3.45 -1.62 -15.16
C ASN A 113 -4.69 -0.74 -14.89
N LYS A 114 -5.25 -0.78 -13.67
CA LYS A 114 -6.37 0.10 -13.27
C LYS A 114 -5.93 1.56 -13.21
N ILE A 115 -4.76 1.84 -12.65
CA ILE A 115 -4.19 3.20 -12.57
C ILE A 115 -3.86 3.73 -13.96
N ASP A 116 -3.21 2.92 -14.81
CA ASP A 116 -2.91 3.27 -16.21
C ASP A 116 -4.20 3.60 -17.00
N GLY A 117 -5.30 2.89 -16.71
CA GLY A 117 -6.63 3.21 -17.27
C GLY A 117 -7.16 4.57 -16.82
N LYS A 118 -6.95 4.96 -15.55
CA LYS A 118 -7.35 6.27 -15.02
C LYS A 118 -6.48 7.42 -15.55
N GLU A 119 -5.21 7.15 -15.82
CA GLU A 119 -4.32 8.10 -16.50
C GLU A 119 -4.78 8.37 -17.94
N LYS A 120 -5.23 7.33 -18.67
CA LYS A 120 -5.83 7.50 -20.00
C LYS A 120 -7.13 8.30 -19.95
N GLU A 121 -8.00 8.02 -18.97
CA GLU A 121 -9.23 8.78 -18.76
C GLU A 121 -8.95 10.28 -18.53
N LEU A 122 -7.87 10.62 -17.80
CA LEU A 122 -7.42 12.01 -17.66
C LEU A 122 -7.04 12.63 -19.01
N LEU A 123 -6.24 11.92 -19.82
CA LEU A 123 -5.81 12.43 -21.13
C LEU A 123 -6.98 12.65 -22.08
N GLU A 124 -7.94 11.72 -22.11
CA GLU A 124 -9.18 11.85 -22.89
C GLU A 124 -10.02 13.05 -22.45
N LEU A 125 -10.17 13.26 -21.13
CA LEU A 125 -10.87 14.42 -20.60
C LEU A 125 -10.23 15.75 -21.02
N CYS A 126 -8.90 15.82 -21.05
CA CYS A 126 -8.18 17.02 -21.47
C CYS A 126 -8.20 17.22 -22.99
N TYR A 127 -8.28 16.16 -23.79
CA TYR A 127 -8.37 16.25 -25.25
C TYR A 127 -9.70 16.84 -25.75
N HIS A 128 -10.77 16.72 -24.97
CA HIS A 128 -12.11 17.17 -25.35
C HIS A 128 -12.42 18.55 -24.72
N ASP A 129 -12.38 19.59 -25.57
CA ASP A 129 -12.31 21.02 -25.25
C ASP A 129 -13.57 21.67 -24.61
N SER A 130 -14.53 20.90 -24.09
CA SER A 130 -15.77 21.51 -23.58
C SER A 130 -16.56 20.62 -22.62
N LEU A 131 -16.11 20.53 -21.37
CA LEU A 131 -16.91 19.93 -20.31
C LEU A 131 -17.03 20.90 -19.14
N PHE A 132 -18.26 21.37 -18.91
CA PHE A 132 -18.69 21.84 -17.58
C PHE A 132 -18.22 20.79 -16.56
N ASP A 133 -17.65 21.24 -15.44
CA ASP A 133 -17.06 20.42 -14.37
C ASP A 133 -15.71 19.71 -14.67
N LEU A 134 -14.93 20.12 -15.68
CA LEU A 134 -13.60 19.56 -15.96
C LEU A 134 -12.71 19.48 -14.71
N THR A 135 -12.63 20.57 -13.94
CA THR A 135 -11.87 20.62 -12.67
C THR A 135 -12.37 19.58 -11.68
N GLU A 136 -13.68 19.40 -11.53
CA GLU A 136 -14.25 18.42 -10.60
C GLU A 136 -13.90 16.99 -11.03
N LYS A 137 -13.95 16.69 -12.33
CA LYS A 137 -13.58 15.38 -12.88
C LYS A 137 -12.09 15.08 -12.66
N ILE A 138 -11.21 16.06 -12.91
CA ILE A 138 -9.78 15.93 -12.65
C ILE A 138 -9.52 15.69 -11.16
N LEU A 139 -10.19 16.43 -10.26
CA LEU A 139 -10.06 16.23 -8.81
C LEU A 139 -10.48 14.83 -8.37
N LYS A 140 -11.51 14.24 -8.98
CA LYS A 140 -11.91 12.85 -8.72
C LYS A 140 -10.85 11.86 -9.19
N LEU A 141 -10.22 12.08 -10.35
CA LEU A 141 -9.18 11.20 -10.87
C LEU A 141 -7.88 11.24 -10.07
N ILE A 142 -7.47 12.41 -9.59
CA ILE A 142 -6.24 12.57 -8.78
C ILE A 142 -6.31 11.74 -7.49
N GLN A 143 -7.51 11.49 -6.95
CA GLN A 143 -7.67 10.66 -5.73
C GLN A 143 -7.23 9.21 -5.93
N PHE A 144 -7.15 8.70 -7.17
CA PHE A 144 -6.63 7.37 -7.47
C PHE A 144 -5.09 7.30 -7.44
N GLY A 145 -4.39 8.40 -7.15
CA GLY A 145 -2.92 8.46 -7.13
C GLY A 145 -2.29 8.32 -8.51
N ILE A 146 -3.01 8.71 -9.56
CA ILE A 146 -2.52 8.71 -10.94
C ILE A 146 -1.30 9.62 -11.10
N ASN A 147 -0.44 9.27 -12.05
CA ASN A 147 0.60 10.17 -12.50
C ASN A 147 -0.02 11.24 -13.42
N VAL A 148 -0.23 12.46 -12.90
CA VAL A 148 -0.74 13.59 -13.71
C VAL A 148 0.18 13.97 -14.87
N ASN A 149 1.44 13.52 -14.85
CA ASN A 149 2.41 13.69 -15.93
C ASN A 149 2.50 12.49 -16.88
N ALA A 150 1.58 11.51 -16.76
CA ALA A 150 1.48 10.41 -17.71
C ALA A 150 1.31 10.95 -19.13
N LYS A 151 1.94 10.26 -20.10
CA LYS A 151 2.00 10.69 -21.50
C LYS A 151 1.25 9.72 -22.39
N ASP A 152 0.60 10.27 -23.41
CA ASP A 152 0.06 9.48 -24.52
C ASP A 152 1.19 8.91 -25.41
N ASN A 153 0.80 8.14 -26.44
CA ASN A 153 1.74 7.58 -27.42
C ASN A 153 2.49 8.66 -28.22
N GLY A 154 1.99 9.90 -28.25
CA GLY A 154 2.62 11.07 -28.88
C GLY A 154 3.53 11.85 -27.93
N GLY A 155 3.69 11.42 -26.67
CA GLY A 155 4.51 12.10 -25.68
C GLY A 155 3.85 13.31 -24.99
N ARG A 156 2.55 13.54 -25.24
CA ARG A 156 1.77 14.65 -24.66
C ARG A 156 1.17 14.21 -23.33
N ASN A 157 1.25 15.07 -22.32
CA ASN A 157 0.53 14.88 -21.04
C ASN A 157 -0.74 15.75 -21.01
N ALA A 158 -1.49 15.67 -19.91
CA ALA A 158 -2.74 16.42 -19.73
C ALA A 158 -2.61 17.93 -20.03
N LEU A 159 -1.51 18.57 -19.61
CA LEU A 159 -1.28 20.00 -19.84
C LEU A 159 -1.04 20.36 -21.32
N HIS A 160 -0.54 19.43 -22.14
CA HIS A 160 -0.39 19.66 -23.58
C HIS A 160 -1.72 19.53 -24.33
N LEU A 161 -2.73 18.89 -23.72
CA LEU A 161 -4.02 18.59 -24.34
C LEU A 161 -5.09 19.62 -23.98
N LEU A 162 -4.97 20.24 -22.80
CA LEU A 162 -5.72 21.44 -22.38
C LEU A 162 -5.30 22.68 -23.18
#